data_AF-A0A520HMR0-F1
#
_entry.id   AF-A0A520HMR0-F1
#
_cell.length_a   1.000
_cell.length_b   1.000
_cell.length_c   1.000
_cell.angle_alpha   90.00
_cell.angle_beta   90.00
_cell.angle_gamma   90.00
#
_symmetry.space_group_name_H-M   'P 1'
#
loop_
_entity.id
_entity.type
_entity.pdbx_description
1 polymer ?
#
loop_
_entity_poly.entity_id
_entity_poly.type
_entity_poly.pdbx_seq_one_letter_code
_entity_poly.pdbx_strand_id
1 'polypeptide(L)'
;MAARVLPGGRMTSAVREQVQPIIVASIASLVRDRVNERLTSALNVANPAAEHLPEGASDDMSVAEEGIVTTEDEIAGFRIVQAIAARHVDPKRIVIRDSKSYCAILLDDNNRKTLARLHFNSPTTRYVGTFEGKTETRHLVTALTDLYKLEDALVTRIGELDASSA
;
A
#
# COMPACT_ATOMS: atom_id res chain seq x y z
N MET A 1 40.49 5.58 -3.14
CA MET A 1 41.55 6.00 -2.20
C MET A 1 42.84 5.16 -2.35
N ALA A 2 43.43 5.05 -3.55
CA ALA A 2 44.59 4.17 -3.79
C ALA A 2 45.94 4.91 -3.91
N ALA A 3 45.94 6.24 -3.89
CA ALA A 3 47.13 7.06 -4.12
C ALA A 3 47.95 7.40 -2.86
N ARG A 4 47.56 6.93 -1.67
CA ARG A 4 48.23 7.29 -0.40
C ARG A 4 49.17 6.22 0.16
N VAL A 5 49.36 5.09 -0.52
CA VAL A 5 50.17 3.97 0.00
C VAL A 5 51.62 3.97 -0.51
N LEU A 6 51.97 4.80 -1.50
CA LEU A 6 53.34 4.88 -2.02
C LEU A 6 53.83 6.34 -2.07
N PRO A 7 54.77 6.76 -1.20
CA PRO A 7 55.50 8.00 -1.38
C PRO A 7 56.44 7.83 -2.58
N GLY A 8 56.14 8.49 -3.69
CA GLY A 8 57.07 8.69 -4.82
C GLY A 8 57.66 7.42 -5.43
N GLY A 9 56.89 6.66 -6.22
CA GLY A 9 57.46 5.53 -6.95
C GLY A 9 56.55 5.05 -8.09
N ARG A 10 57.10 5.01 -9.31
CA ARG A 10 56.43 4.54 -10.53
C ARG A 10 55.81 3.16 -10.28
N MET A 11 54.56 2.95 -10.72
CA MET A 11 53.87 1.66 -10.60
C MET A 11 54.64 0.59 -11.41
N THR A 12 55.36 -0.28 -10.71
CA THR A 12 56.14 -1.36 -11.34
C THR A 12 55.23 -2.54 -11.68
N SER A 13 55.61 -3.33 -12.69
CA SER A 13 54.88 -4.56 -13.07
C SER A 13 54.66 -5.51 -11.88
N ALA A 14 55.62 -5.56 -10.94
CA ALA A 14 55.56 -6.36 -9.73
C ALA A 14 54.41 -5.95 -8.77
N VAL A 15 54.12 -4.66 -8.62
CA VAL A 15 53.01 -4.20 -7.75
C VAL A 15 51.66 -4.51 -8.39
N ARG A 16 51.56 -4.41 -9.72
CA ARG A 16 50.34 -4.77 -10.46
C ARG A 16 50.02 -6.26 -10.27
N GLU A 17 51.03 -7.11 -10.33
CA GLU A 17 50.89 -8.56 -10.21
C GLU A 17 50.49 -8.99 -8.79
N GLN A 18 50.92 -8.24 -7.75
CA GLN A 18 50.51 -8.48 -6.36
C GLN A 18 49.11 -7.96 -6.03
N VAL A 19 48.71 -6.82 -6.60
CA VAL A 19 47.43 -6.15 -6.26
C VAL A 19 46.26 -6.71 -7.08
N GLN A 20 46.51 -7.21 -8.29
CA GLN A 20 45.50 -7.82 -9.16
C GLN A 20 44.67 -8.94 -8.49
N PRO A 21 45.27 -9.98 -7.87
CA PRO A 21 44.48 -11.03 -7.23
C PRO A 21 43.68 -10.52 -6.02
N ILE A 22 44.20 -9.52 -5.31
CA ILE A 22 43.53 -8.91 -4.15
C ILE A 22 42.27 -8.16 -4.62
N ILE A 23 42.34 -7.39 -5.70
CA ILE A 23 41.19 -6.67 -6.25
C ILE A 23 40.09 -7.65 -6.68
N VAL A 24 40.44 -8.74 -7.37
CA VAL A 24 39.48 -9.75 -7.81
C VAL A 24 38.79 -10.42 -6.61
N ALA A 25 39.55 -10.75 -5.57
CA ALA A 25 39.01 -11.29 -4.32
C ALA A 25 38.09 -10.30 -3.59
N SER A 26 38.44 -9.01 -3.55
CA SER A 26 37.62 -7.97 -2.92
C SER A 26 36.29 -7.75 -3.65
N ILE A 27 36.26 -7.81 -4.98
CA ILE A 27 35.01 -7.70 -5.75
C ILE A 27 34.11 -8.91 -5.47
N ALA A 28 34.68 -10.12 -5.42
CA ALA A 28 33.92 -11.32 -5.07
C ALA A 28 33.36 -11.26 -3.63
N SER A 29 34.12 -10.73 -2.68
CA SER A 29 33.64 -10.49 -1.31
C SER A 29 32.51 -9.47 -1.29
N LEU A 30 32.66 -8.34 -2.00
CA LEU A 30 31.64 -7.28 -2.03
C LEU A 30 30.30 -7.78 -2.58
N VAL A 31 30.32 -8.62 -3.62
CA VAL A 31 29.11 -9.23 -4.16
C VAL A 31 28.48 -10.18 -3.13
N ARG A 32 29.29 -10.99 -2.45
CA ARG A 32 28.82 -11.89 -1.39
C ARG A 32 28.19 -11.11 -0.23
N ASP A 33 28.81 -10.01 0.18
CA ASP A 33 28.32 -9.14 1.24
C ASP A 33 26.99 -8.47 0.84
N ARG A 34 26.87 -8.01 -0.41
CA ARG A 34 25.62 -7.42 -0.93
C ARG A 34 24.47 -8.43 -1.00
N VAL A 35 24.76 -9.69 -1.36
CA VAL A 35 23.76 -10.77 -1.39
C VAL A 35 23.34 -11.14 0.03
N ASN A 36 24.31 -11.26 0.95
CA ASN A 36 24.05 -11.51 2.35
C ASN A 36 23.23 -10.37 2.98
N GLU A 37 23.56 -9.11 2.73
CA GLU A 37 22.77 -7.96 3.19
C GLU A 37 21.33 -8.01 2.68
N ARG A 38 21.09 -8.38 1.41
CA ARG A 38 19.72 -8.51 0.89
C ARG A 38 18.97 -9.65 1.56
N LEU A 39 19.63 -10.78 1.82
CA LEU A 39 19.06 -11.91 2.55
C LEU A 39 18.76 -11.55 4.02
N THR A 40 19.71 -10.92 4.72
CA THR A 40 19.54 -10.46 6.10
C THR A 40 18.50 -9.34 6.19
N SER A 41 18.44 -8.43 5.21
CA SER A 41 17.39 -7.41 5.12
C SER A 41 16.03 -8.03 4.87
N ALA A 42 15.92 -9.08 4.06
CA ALA A 42 14.67 -9.82 3.87
C ALA A 42 14.27 -10.62 5.13
N LEU A 43 15.24 -11.14 5.89
CA LEU A 43 15.00 -11.84 7.15
C LEU A 43 14.64 -10.88 8.31
N ASN A 44 15.21 -9.68 8.37
CA ASN A 44 14.87 -8.68 9.39
C ASN A 44 13.49 -8.04 9.17
N VAL A 45 12.95 -8.07 7.94
CA VAL A 45 11.55 -7.70 7.68
C VAL A 45 10.58 -8.75 8.25
N ALA A 46 11.04 -9.99 8.49
CA ALA A 46 10.22 -11.06 9.04
C ALA A 46 10.18 -11.09 10.59
N ASN A 47 10.83 -10.15 11.29
CA ASN A 47 10.78 -10.11 12.77
C ASN A 47 10.90 -8.66 13.31
N PRO A 48 9.78 -7.93 13.49
CA PRO A 48 9.82 -6.59 14.05
C PRO A 48 9.97 -6.68 15.58
N ALA A 49 11.20 -6.54 16.07
CA ALA A 49 11.42 -6.20 17.47
C ALA A 49 11.06 -4.71 17.65
N ALA A 50 10.12 -4.50 18.56
CA ALA A 50 9.52 -3.23 18.92
C ALA A 50 10.53 -2.13 19.29
N GLU A 51 10.31 -0.93 18.74
CA GLU A 51 10.66 0.32 19.43
C GLU A 51 9.43 1.23 19.52
N HIS A 52 9.21 1.71 20.73
CA HIS A 52 8.08 2.50 21.21
C HIS A 52 8.24 4.00 20.88
N LEU A 53 7.18 4.57 20.24
CA LEU A 53 6.40 5.79 20.63
C LEU A 53 7.10 7.19 20.68
N PRO A 54 6.39 8.34 20.45
CA PRO A 54 5.02 8.58 20.96
C PRO A 54 3.98 9.26 20.05
N GLU A 55 2.73 8.85 20.34
CA GLU A 55 1.44 9.53 20.41
C GLU A 55 1.08 10.71 19.47
N GLY A 56 -0.03 10.50 18.76
CA GLY A 56 -1.01 11.58 18.53
C GLY A 56 -1.75 11.52 17.20
N ALA A 57 -2.74 10.63 17.05
CA ALA A 57 -4.05 10.91 16.45
C ALA A 57 -4.83 9.62 16.14
N SER A 58 -5.84 9.40 16.98
CA SER A 58 -7.17 8.83 16.66
C SER A 58 -7.28 7.49 15.92
N ASP A 59 -7.82 6.58 16.72
CA ASP A 59 -8.84 5.57 16.43
C ASP A 59 -8.39 4.18 15.98
N ASP A 60 -8.35 3.37 17.02
CA ASP A 60 -8.07 1.97 17.14
C ASP A 60 -9.32 1.18 16.71
N MET A 61 -9.37 0.78 15.44
CA MET A 61 -10.16 -0.37 14.98
C MET A 61 -9.32 -1.28 14.08
N SER A 62 -8.13 -1.64 14.55
CA SER A 62 -7.36 -2.74 13.97
C SER A 62 -7.73 -4.06 14.66
N VAL A 63 -8.85 -4.66 14.26
CA VAL A 63 -8.91 -6.13 14.20
C VAL A 63 -8.47 -6.52 12.80
N ALA A 64 -7.18 -6.32 12.53
CA ALA A 64 -6.53 -6.84 11.34
C ALA A 64 -6.33 -8.34 11.56
N GLU A 65 -7.34 -9.13 11.18
CA GLU A 65 -7.16 -10.57 11.03
C GLU A 65 -6.08 -10.84 9.98
N GLU A 66 -5.09 -11.65 10.38
CA GLU A 66 -3.92 -12.06 9.63
C GLU A 66 -4.22 -12.38 8.15
N GLY A 67 -3.73 -11.53 7.24
CA GLY A 67 -3.68 -11.82 5.80
C GLY A 67 -4.52 -10.91 4.89
N ILE A 68 -5.25 -9.94 5.44
CA ILE A 68 -5.94 -8.91 4.66
C ILE A 68 -5.03 -7.68 4.60
N VAL A 69 -4.24 -7.56 3.53
CA VAL A 69 -3.38 -6.39 3.29
C VAL A 69 -4.11 -5.45 2.37
N THR A 70 -4.61 -4.34 2.92
CA THR A 70 -5.20 -3.27 2.11
C THR A 70 -4.12 -2.70 1.19
N THR A 71 -4.36 -2.82 -0.11
CA THR A 71 -3.42 -2.39 -1.14
C THR A 71 -3.45 -0.87 -1.29
N GLU A 72 -2.37 -0.29 -1.80
CA GLU A 72 -2.31 1.17 -2.05
C GLU A 72 -3.40 1.63 -3.01
N ASP A 73 -3.77 0.79 -3.99
CA ASP A 73 -4.85 1.05 -4.94
C ASP A 73 -6.23 1.11 -4.26
N GLU A 74 -6.47 0.28 -3.25
CA GLU A 74 -7.71 0.30 -2.46
C GLU A 74 -7.80 1.54 -1.59
N ILE A 75 -6.68 1.93 -0.96
CA ILE A 75 -6.59 3.18 -0.20
C ILE A 75 -6.83 4.39 -1.11
N ALA A 76 -6.24 4.40 -2.29
CA ALA A 76 -6.43 5.47 -3.27
C ALA A 76 -7.88 5.52 -3.78
N GLY A 77 -8.48 4.37 -4.09
CA GLY A 77 -9.89 4.27 -4.48
C GLY A 77 -10.83 4.75 -3.37
N PHE A 78 -10.58 4.34 -2.13
CA PHE A 78 -11.31 4.81 -0.96
C PHE A 78 -11.23 6.33 -0.81
N ARG A 79 -10.03 6.92 -0.93
CA ARG A 79 -9.86 8.38 -0.85
C ARG A 79 -10.66 9.13 -1.91
N ILE A 80 -10.75 8.59 -3.12
CA ILE A 80 -11.58 9.18 -4.19
C ILE A 80 -13.07 9.12 -3.82
N VAL A 81 -13.54 7.96 -3.36
CA VAL A 81 -14.94 7.80 -2.92
C VAL A 81 -15.26 8.70 -1.72
N GLN A 82 -14.35 8.78 -0.74
CA GLN A 82 -14.47 9.68 0.40
C GLN A 82 -14.52 11.14 -0.05
N ALA A 83 -13.70 11.54 -1.02
CA ALA A 83 -13.70 12.91 -1.55
C ALA A 83 -15.01 13.25 -2.29
N ILE A 84 -15.58 12.30 -3.03
CA ILE A 84 -16.90 12.46 -3.68
C ILE A 84 -17.98 12.64 -2.61
N ALA A 85 -18.00 11.74 -1.63
CA ALA A 85 -18.99 11.71 -0.56
C ALA A 85 -18.87 12.88 0.43
N ALA A 86 -17.68 13.49 0.57
CA ALA A 86 -17.41 14.64 1.42
C ALA A 86 -18.30 15.86 1.13
N ARG A 87 -18.89 15.94 -0.07
CA ARG A 87 -19.85 16.99 -0.45
C ARG A 87 -21.20 16.85 0.26
N HIS A 88 -21.54 15.65 0.70
CA HIS A 88 -22.85 15.31 1.26
C HIS A 88 -22.77 14.92 2.73
N VAL A 89 -21.68 14.26 3.15
CA VAL A 89 -21.51 13.74 4.51
C VAL A 89 -20.11 14.07 5.03
N ASP A 90 -19.97 14.18 6.36
CA ASP A 90 -18.68 14.32 7.00
C ASP A 90 -17.75 13.13 6.62
N PRO A 91 -16.56 13.39 6.04
CA PRO A 91 -15.59 12.36 5.68
C PRO A 91 -15.25 11.38 6.81
N LYS A 92 -15.36 11.81 8.08
CA LYS A 92 -15.11 10.96 9.27
C LYS A 92 -16.13 9.84 9.43
N ARG A 93 -17.34 10.00 8.90
CA ARG A 93 -18.38 8.95 8.93
C ARG A 93 -18.11 7.84 7.92
N ILE A 94 -17.18 8.04 6.99
CA ILE A 94 -16.90 7.10 5.92
C ILE A 94 -15.71 6.23 6.34
N VAL A 95 -15.99 4.94 6.52
CA VAL A 95 -15.02 3.97 7.03
C VAL A 95 -14.75 2.92 5.96
N ILE A 96 -13.50 2.52 5.84
CA ILE A 96 -13.08 1.42 4.99
C ILE A 96 -12.98 0.14 5.83
N ARG A 97 -13.55 -0.95 5.32
CA ARG A 97 -13.45 -2.27 5.95
C ARG A 97 -13.01 -3.27 4.90
N ASP A 98 -11.81 -3.79 5.08
CA ASP A 98 -11.24 -4.73 4.15
C ASP A 98 -11.76 -6.15 4.38
N SER A 99 -11.86 -6.94 3.30
CA SER A 99 -12.26 -8.33 3.35
C SER A 99 -11.47 -9.12 2.31
N LYS A 100 -11.41 -10.45 2.48
CA LYS A 100 -10.67 -11.34 1.56
C LYS A 100 -11.11 -11.23 0.09
N SER A 101 -12.32 -10.76 -0.19
CA SER A 101 -12.90 -10.73 -1.54
C SER A 101 -13.19 -9.32 -2.09
N TYR A 102 -13.13 -8.30 -1.24
CA TYR A 102 -13.42 -6.92 -1.58
C TYR A 102 -13.09 -5.99 -0.42
N CYS A 103 -12.87 -4.72 -0.75
CA CYS A 103 -12.79 -3.65 0.21
C CYS A 103 -14.14 -2.93 0.30
N ALA A 104 -14.81 -2.98 1.45
CA ALA A 104 -16.09 -2.30 1.68
C ALA A 104 -15.87 -0.86 2.13
N ILE A 105 -16.66 0.04 1.57
CA ILE A 105 -16.78 1.42 2.02
C ILE A 105 -18.12 1.54 2.71
N LEU A 106 -18.09 1.81 4.00
CA LEU A 106 -19.23 1.86 4.90
C LEU A 106 -19.47 3.30 5.35
N LEU A 107 -20.73 3.60 5.64
CA LEU A 107 -21.12 4.80 6.35
C LEU A 107 -21.43 4.46 7.81
N ASP A 108 -20.91 5.26 8.75
CA ASP A 108 -21.04 5.09 10.20
C ASP A 108 -20.56 3.73 10.74
N ASP A 109 -19.53 3.14 10.10
CA ASP A 109 -19.00 1.80 10.41
C ASP A 109 -20.09 0.70 10.53
N ASN A 110 -21.19 0.84 9.77
CA ASN A 110 -22.29 -0.11 9.81
C ASN A 110 -22.36 -0.92 8.51
N ASN A 111 -22.25 -2.25 8.62
CA ASN A 111 -22.37 -3.17 7.49
C ASN A 111 -23.71 -3.03 6.72
N ARG A 112 -24.78 -2.57 7.38
CA ARG A 112 -26.07 -2.30 6.73
C ARG A 112 -26.07 -1.03 5.88
N LYS A 113 -25.09 -0.14 6.12
CA LYS A 113 -24.88 1.12 5.41
C LYS A 113 -23.66 1.03 4.50
N THR A 114 -23.64 0.03 3.62
CA THR A 114 -22.59 -0.07 2.61
C THR A 114 -22.84 0.96 1.50
N LEU A 115 -21.84 1.80 1.24
CA LEU A 115 -21.81 2.78 0.15
C LEU A 115 -21.34 2.14 -1.15
N ALA A 116 -20.20 1.45 -1.09
CA ALA A 116 -19.59 0.81 -2.25
C ALA A 116 -18.73 -0.38 -1.84
N ARG A 117 -18.46 -1.26 -2.80
CA ARG A 117 -17.48 -2.34 -2.68
C ARG A 117 -16.44 -2.21 -3.78
N LEU A 118 -15.17 -2.11 -3.41
CA LEU A 118 -14.06 -2.12 -4.35
C LEU A 118 -13.56 -3.55 -4.49
N HIS A 119 -13.56 -4.07 -5.71
CA HIS A 119 -13.05 -5.39 -6.04
C HIS A 119 -11.78 -5.22 -6.86
N PHE A 120 -10.65 -4.96 -6.19
CA PHE A 120 -9.35 -4.74 -6.81
C PHE A 120 -8.40 -5.95 -6.70
N ASN A 121 -8.94 -7.10 -6.30
CA ASN A 121 -8.18 -8.34 -6.09
C ASN A 121 -7.50 -8.88 -7.36
N SER A 122 -8.01 -8.54 -8.54
CA SER A 122 -7.48 -8.99 -9.82
C SER A 122 -6.53 -7.93 -10.41
N PRO A 123 -5.29 -8.29 -10.80
CA PRO A 123 -4.35 -7.35 -11.39
C PRO A 123 -4.83 -6.71 -12.70
N THR A 124 -5.68 -7.41 -13.45
CA THR A 124 -6.12 -7.03 -14.80
C THR A 124 -7.55 -6.49 -14.86
N THR A 125 -8.40 -6.82 -13.89
CA THR A 125 -9.81 -6.46 -13.91
C THR A 125 -10.23 -5.90 -12.56
N ARG A 126 -10.56 -4.62 -12.52
CA ARG A 126 -11.05 -3.94 -11.32
C ARG A 126 -12.53 -3.74 -11.47
N TYR A 127 -13.29 -4.04 -10.42
CA TYR A 127 -14.72 -3.77 -10.40
C TYR A 127 -15.08 -2.92 -9.20
N VAL A 128 -16.13 -2.12 -9.36
CA VAL A 128 -16.72 -1.32 -8.28
C VAL A 128 -18.19 -1.68 -8.20
N GLY A 129 -18.59 -2.21 -7.06
CA GLY A 129 -19.97 -2.48 -6.70
C GLY A 129 -20.62 -1.22 -6.13
N THR A 130 -21.63 -0.70 -6.82
CA THR A 130 -22.56 0.32 -6.32
C THR A 130 -23.84 -0.36 -5.85
N PHE A 131 -24.60 0.32 -4.98
CA PHE A 131 -25.84 -0.22 -4.44
C PHE A 131 -27.02 0.68 -4.78
N GLU A 132 -28.10 0.05 -5.23
CA GLU A 132 -29.42 0.66 -5.36
C GLU A 132 -30.39 -0.18 -4.51
N GLY A 133 -30.79 0.37 -3.35
CA GLY A 133 -31.57 -0.37 -2.36
C GLY A 133 -30.84 -1.63 -1.84
N LYS A 134 -31.28 -2.82 -2.31
CA LYS A 134 -30.69 -4.14 -1.97
C LYS A 134 -29.91 -4.77 -3.11
N THR A 135 -29.93 -4.16 -4.29
CA THR A 135 -29.30 -4.70 -5.50
C THR A 135 -27.89 -4.15 -5.61
N GLU A 136 -26.91 -5.02 -5.83
CA GLU A 136 -25.52 -4.65 -6.12
C GLU A 136 -25.31 -4.65 -7.63
N THR A 137 -24.84 -3.53 -8.18
CA THR A 137 -24.44 -3.38 -9.58
C THR A 137 -22.92 -3.28 -9.69
N ARG A 138 -22.31 -4.17 -10.47
CA ARG A 138 -20.86 -4.20 -10.68
C ARG A 138 -20.48 -3.44 -11.93
N HIS A 139 -19.65 -2.44 -11.76
CA HIS A 139 -19.09 -1.64 -12.85
C HIS A 139 -17.64 -2.04 -13.10
N LEU A 140 -17.29 -2.35 -14.34
CA LEU A 140 -15.90 -2.55 -14.74
C LEU A 140 -15.19 -1.18 -14.72
N VAL A 141 -14.05 -1.13 -14.03
CA VAL A 141 -13.23 0.06 -13.85
C VAL A 141 -11.86 -0.25 -14.41
N THR A 142 -11.39 0.58 -15.35
CA THR A 142 -10.07 0.44 -15.97
C THR A 142 -9.04 1.32 -15.26
N ALA A 143 -9.43 2.52 -14.85
CA ALA A 143 -8.59 3.46 -14.12
C ALA A 143 -9.31 3.96 -12.86
N LEU A 144 -8.56 4.37 -11.83
CA LEU A 144 -9.17 4.93 -10.61
C LEU A 144 -10.03 6.17 -10.90
N THR A 145 -9.71 6.92 -11.95
CA THR A 145 -10.50 8.07 -12.41
C THR A 145 -11.90 7.70 -12.88
N ASP A 146 -12.16 6.43 -13.26
CA ASP A 146 -13.50 6.00 -13.64
C ASP A 146 -14.48 5.98 -12.44
N LEU A 147 -13.98 6.03 -11.19
CA LEU A 147 -14.81 6.19 -9.99
C LEU A 147 -15.66 7.46 -10.02
N TYR A 148 -15.17 8.54 -10.64
CA TYR A 148 -15.94 9.78 -10.78
C TYR A 148 -17.18 9.61 -11.66
N LYS A 149 -17.18 8.65 -12.59
CA LYS A 149 -18.37 8.36 -13.41
C LYS A 149 -19.49 7.71 -12.61
N LEU A 150 -19.17 7.19 -11.42
CA LEU A 150 -20.10 6.55 -10.49
C LEU A 150 -20.58 7.52 -9.40
N GLU A 151 -20.21 8.81 -9.48
CA GLU A 151 -20.58 9.85 -8.52
C GLU A 151 -22.09 9.88 -8.27
N ASP A 152 -22.91 9.93 -9.33
CA ASP A 152 -24.37 10.00 -9.19
C ASP A 152 -24.96 8.81 -8.42
N ALA A 153 -24.43 7.61 -8.66
CA ALA A 153 -24.86 6.39 -7.96
C ALA A 153 -24.47 6.43 -6.47
N LEU A 154 -23.25 6.90 -6.17
CA LEU A 154 -22.76 7.05 -4.79
C LEU A 154 -23.58 8.11 -4.03
N VAL A 155 -23.84 9.25 -4.65
CA VAL A 155 -24.62 10.35 -4.06
C VAL A 155 -26.06 9.92 -3.78
N THR A 156 -26.69 9.24 -4.75
CA THR A 156 -28.04 8.68 -4.56
C THR A 156 -28.06 7.73 -3.38
N ARG A 157 -27.07 6.83 -3.29
CA ARG A 157 -26.96 5.87 -2.20
C ARG A 157 -26.76 6.54 -0.84
N ILE A 158 -25.94 7.59 -0.76
CA ILE A 158 -25.76 8.38 0.46
C ILE A 158 -27.10 8.94 0.94
N GLY A 159 -27.89 9.52 0.04
CA GLY A 159 -29.21 10.06 0.36
C GLY A 159 -30.16 9.02 0.95
N GLU A 160 -30.17 7.80 0.40
CA GLU A 160 -30.96 6.69 0.95
C GLU A 160 -30.53 6.30 2.37
N LEU A 161 -29.22 6.27 2.63
CA LEU A 161 -28.66 5.84 3.91
C LEU A 161 -28.84 6.86 5.02
N ASP A 162 -28.72 8.15 4.71
CA ASP A 162 -29.01 9.22 5.68
C ASP A 162 -30.52 9.30 5.96
N ALA A 163 -31.38 9.13 4.95
CA ALA A 163 -32.83 9.10 5.16
C ALA A 163 -33.28 7.91 6.02
N SER A 164 -32.61 6.75 5.92
CA SER A 164 -32.89 5.58 6.77
C SER A 164 -32.38 5.73 8.21
N SER A 165 -31.67 6.82 8.53
CA SER A 165 -31.11 7.09 9.86
C SER A 165 -31.94 8.08 10.68
N ALA A 166 -33.00 8.63 10.09
CA ALA A 166 -34.03 9.46 10.73
C ALA A 166 -35.28 8.63 11.04
#